data_AF-A0A8H7GT56-F1
#
_entry.id   AF-A0A8H7GT56-F1
#
_cell.length_a   1.000
_cell.length_b   1.000
_cell.length_c   1.000
_cell.angle_alpha   90.00
_cell.angle_beta   90.00
_cell.angle_gamma   90.00
#
_symmetry.space_group_name_H-M   'P 1'
#
loop_
_entity.id
_entity.type
_entity.pdbx_description
1 polymer ?
#
loop_
_entity_poly.entity_id
_entity_poly.type
_entity_poly.pdbx_seq_one_letter_code
_entity_poly.pdbx_strand_id
1 'polypeptide(L)'
;MVFTIRRRYVQISAVIFLLFLLISTLLSRHAHSSVSKGLNYIDSLTLLIFSERKPEVTDKHSEFNQKVSKLLAQKQKDDSEDKFWAIDTELTADQTQLTIPSYFKEPVSSRPVIGPHPETLKNREVPFHWSDWVDMTPLNKYFFSANKLSFSCDEFDFRPYQDIHWPNTKEPIQKGAFDPKDFCRLETASDGHGLGFVVDQYFGRLNQEYSSILGKAFLYTLAPNPYSVTFLTKDGSYTVEISREKSKFLNNSMVGEYLKENGMKMEINTLEEFRALQKKIAPVADEVFHDYEVHIKHEDFLYEPSKVIKELEQSHSSGVFEEP
;
A
#
# COMPACT_ATOMS: atom_id res chain seq x y z
N MET A 1 24.72 9.74 -78.81
CA MET A 1 25.79 9.40 -77.85
C MET A 1 25.49 8.01 -77.31
N VAL A 2 25.90 6.96 -78.02
CA VAL A 2 25.53 5.57 -77.69
C VAL A 2 26.80 4.87 -77.22
N PHE A 3 26.86 4.59 -75.91
CA PHE A 3 28.01 3.96 -75.26
C PHE A 3 28.21 2.55 -75.80
N THR A 4 29.34 2.31 -76.47
CA THR A 4 29.88 0.98 -76.72
C THR A 4 30.44 0.42 -75.41
N ILE A 5 29.55 0.00 -74.51
CA ILE A 5 29.93 -0.76 -73.32
C ILE A 5 30.56 -2.05 -73.81
N ARG A 6 31.90 -2.16 -73.67
CA ARG A 6 32.64 -3.36 -74.09
C ARG A 6 32.03 -4.56 -73.39
N ARG A 7 31.66 -5.58 -74.17
CA ARG A 7 31.01 -6.85 -73.75
C ARG A 7 31.59 -7.47 -72.47
N ARG A 8 32.89 -7.24 -72.20
CA ARG A 8 33.58 -7.63 -70.96
C ARG A 8 33.03 -6.99 -69.69
N TYR A 9 32.62 -5.71 -69.71
CA TYR A 9 32.03 -5.04 -68.54
C TYR A 9 30.63 -5.56 -68.20
N VAL A 10 29.86 -5.95 -69.22
CA VAL A 10 28.54 -6.58 -69.02
C VAL A 10 28.70 -7.96 -68.38
N GLN A 11 29.70 -8.73 -68.82
CA GLN A 11 30.00 -10.04 -68.24
C GLN A 11 30.49 -9.94 -66.78
N ILE A 12 31.36 -8.98 -66.48
CA ILE A 12 31.85 -8.74 -65.11
C ILE A 12 30.70 -8.27 -64.21
N SER A 13 29.84 -7.38 -64.69
CA SER A 13 28.64 -6.94 -63.95
C SER A 13 27.69 -8.10 -63.66
N ALA A 14 27.49 -9.01 -64.61
CA ALA A 14 26.65 -10.19 -64.42
C ALA A 14 27.23 -11.15 -63.37
N VAL A 15 28.55 -11.34 -63.36
CA VAL A 15 29.23 -12.19 -62.36
C VAL A 15 29.14 -11.56 -60.97
N ILE A 16 29.37 -10.26 -60.84
CA ILE A 16 29.24 -9.54 -59.56
C ILE A 16 27.80 -9.61 -59.03
N PHE A 17 26.81 -9.45 -59.91
CA PHE A 17 25.41 -9.55 -59.54
C PHE A 17 25.02 -10.96 -59.06
N LEU A 18 25.51 -12.00 -59.75
CA LEU A 18 25.33 -13.40 -59.32
C LEU A 18 26.00 -13.66 -57.97
N LEU A 19 27.20 -13.13 -57.75
CA LEU A 19 27.92 -13.28 -56.49
C LEU A 19 27.19 -12.57 -55.34
N PHE A 20 26.62 -11.40 -55.61
CA PHE A 20 25.78 -10.67 -54.66
C PHE A 20 24.51 -11.44 -54.30
N LEU A 21 23.83 -12.03 -55.28
CA LEU A 21 22.66 -12.89 -55.02
C LEU A 21 23.03 -14.14 -54.20
N LEU A 22 24.20 -14.73 -54.46
CA LEU A 22 24.66 -15.92 -53.74
C LEU A 22 25.05 -15.60 -52.28
N ILE A 23 25.70 -14.45 -52.05
CA ILE A 23 25.99 -13.94 -50.71
C ILE A 23 24.70 -13.59 -49.98
N SER A 24 23.75 -12.93 -50.64
CA SER A 24 22.47 -12.53 -50.03
C SER A 24 21.60 -13.74 -49.67
N THR A 25 21.64 -14.82 -50.45
CA THR A 25 20.93 -16.07 -50.14
C THR A 25 21.59 -16.87 -49.01
N LEU A 26 22.92 -16.86 -48.92
CA LEU A 26 23.65 -17.44 -47.79
C LEU A 26 23.38 -16.68 -46.48
N LEU A 27 23.39 -15.34 -46.51
CA LEU A 27 23.06 -14.49 -45.35
C LEU A 27 21.60 -14.68 -44.89
N SER A 28 20.64 -14.76 -45.81
CA SER A 28 19.24 -15.05 -45.47
C SER A 28 19.07 -16.43 -44.81
N ARG A 29 19.78 -17.46 -45.29
CA ARG A 29 19.72 -18.79 -44.66
C ARG A 29 20.34 -18.81 -43.28
N HIS A 30 21.40 -18.04 -43.05
CA HIS A 30 22.05 -17.98 -41.74
C HIS A 30 21.22 -17.18 -40.72
N ALA A 31 20.62 -16.07 -41.15
CA ALA A 31 19.69 -15.27 -40.35
C ALA A 31 18.42 -16.05 -39.95
N HIS A 32 17.89 -16.89 -40.85
CA HIS A 32 16.76 -17.77 -40.50
C HIS A 32 17.14 -18.90 -39.54
N SER A 33 18.38 -19.42 -39.58
CA SER A 33 18.79 -20.52 -38.68
C SER A 33 19.14 -20.05 -37.26
N SER A 34 19.52 -18.78 -37.06
CA SER A 34 19.84 -18.23 -35.75
C SER A 34 18.60 -17.74 -34.98
N VAL A 35 17.52 -17.36 -35.68
CA VAL A 35 16.26 -16.91 -35.04
C VAL A 35 15.38 -18.10 -34.64
N SER A 36 15.53 -19.28 -35.23
CA SER A 36 14.65 -20.43 -34.98
C SER A 36 15.13 -21.41 -33.90
N LYS A 37 16.24 -21.14 -33.21
CA LYS A 37 16.73 -21.97 -32.11
C LYS A 37 16.69 -21.18 -30.81
N GLY A 38 15.57 -21.28 -30.08
CA GLY A 38 15.56 -20.97 -28.65
C GLY A 38 14.38 -20.19 -28.10
N LEU A 39 13.29 -19.96 -28.83
CA LEU A 39 12.08 -19.39 -28.22
C LEU A 39 11.11 -20.52 -27.91
N ASN A 40 10.77 -20.69 -26.63
CA ASN A 40 9.71 -21.60 -26.24
C ASN A 40 8.39 -21.11 -26.85
N TYR A 41 7.44 -22.03 -27.06
CA TYR A 41 6.14 -21.70 -27.63
C TYR A 41 5.48 -20.52 -26.89
N ILE A 42 5.61 -20.49 -25.57
CA ILE A 42 5.15 -19.37 -24.71
C ILE A 42 5.83 -18.05 -25.12
N ASP A 43 7.16 -18.01 -25.23
CA ASP A 43 7.89 -16.77 -25.58
C ASP A 43 7.51 -16.26 -26.98
N SER A 44 7.29 -17.18 -27.93
CA SER A 44 6.81 -16.82 -29.27
C SER A 44 5.39 -16.26 -29.24
N LEU A 45 4.52 -16.80 -28.38
CA LEU A 45 3.15 -16.33 -28.18
C LEU A 45 3.13 -14.94 -27.54
N THR A 46 3.96 -14.74 -26.52
CA THR A 46 4.11 -13.48 -25.78
C THR A 46 4.62 -12.37 -26.70
N LEU A 47 5.65 -12.65 -27.50
CA LEU A 47 6.16 -11.70 -28.49
C LEU A 47 5.14 -11.38 -29.58
N LEU A 48 4.37 -12.36 -30.05
CA LEU A 48 3.27 -12.13 -31.00
C LEU A 48 2.19 -11.21 -30.41
N ILE A 49 1.75 -11.48 -29.18
CA ILE A 49 0.75 -10.66 -28.46
C ILE A 49 1.23 -9.22 -28.27
N PHE A 50 2.52 -9.02 -27.99
CA PHE A 50 3.06 -7.68 -27.76
C PHE A 50 3.54 -6.94 -29.01
N SER A 51 3.87 -7.66 -30.09
CA SER A 51 4.31 -7.04 -31.35
C SER A 51 3.19 -6.37 -32.15
N GLU A 52 1.92 -6.74 -31.93
CA GLU A 52 0.76 -6.17 -32.63
C GLU A 52 0.04 -5.04 -31.85
N ARG A 53 0.67 -4.41 -30.84
CA ARG A 53 0.02 -3.30 -30.11
C ARG A 53 -0.25 -2.10 -31.02
N LYS A 54 -1.49 -1.99 -31.51
CA LYS A 54 -2.16 -0.70 -31.68
C LYS A 54 -2.49 -0.15 -30.29
N PRO A 55 -2.22 1.14 -30.00
CA PRO A 55 -2.35 1.72 -28.66
C PRO A 55 -3.80 1.89 -28.14
N GLU A 56 -4.81 1.32 -28.81
CA GLU A 56 -6.24 1.55 -28.48
C GLU A 56 -7.07 0.29 -28.21
N VAL A 57 -6.51 -0.92 -28.26
CA VAL A 57 -7.30 -2.12 -27.96
C VAL A 57 -7.16 -2.45 -26.47
N THR A 58 -8.00 -1.82 -25.64
CA THR A 58 -8.35 -2.47 -24.38
C THR A 58 -8.99 -3.80 -24.73
N ASP A 59 -8.33 -4.89 -24.36
CA ASP A 59 -8.64 -6.30 -24.61
C ASP A 59 -10.04 -6.75 -24.11
N LYS A 60 -10.84 -5.83 -23.53
CA LYS A 60 -12.17 -6.07 -22.92
C LYS A 60 -13.14 -6.86 -23.80
N HIS A 61 -13.00 -6.81 -25.13
CA HIS A 61 -13.90 -7.48 -26.07
C HIS A 61 -13.29 -8.68 -26.81
N SER A 62 -12.06 -9.11 -26.51
CA SER A 62 -11.48 -10.28 -27.16
C SER A 62 -12.24 -11.57 -26.83
N GLU A 63 -12.17 -12.55 -27.72
CA GLU A 63 -12.78 -13.87 -27.49
C GLU A 63 -12.24 -14.54 -26.21
N PHE A 64 -10.96 -14.28 -25.88
CA PHE A 64 -10.34 -14.74 -24.65
C PHE A 64 -11.01 -14.10 -23.42
N ASN A 65 -11.09 -12.77 -23.35
CA ASN A 65 -11.70 -12.10 -22.21
C ASN A 65 -13.19 -12.41 -22.09
N GLN A 66 -13.92 -12.56 -23.20
CA GLN A 66 -15.31 -13.02 -23.15
C GLN A 66 -15.44 -14.42 -22.55
N LYS A 67 -14.52 -15.35 -22.86
CA LYS A 67 -14.49 -16.69 -22.24
C LYS A 67 -14.15 -16.62 -20.76
N VAL A 68 -13.16 -15.80 -20.38
CA VAL A 68 -12.76 -15.60 -18.98
C VAL A 68 -13.92 -14.99 -18.18
N SER A 69 -14.57 -13.94 -18.68
CA SER A 69 -15.73 -13.32 -18.02
C SER A 69 -16.91 -14.28 -17.89
N LYS A 70 -17.20 -15.10 -18.90
CA LYS A 70 -18.23 -16.15 -18.81
C LYS A 70 -17.90 -17.19 -17.75
N LEU A 71 -16.64 -17.63 -17.70
CA LEU A 71 -16.18 -18.59 -16.68
C LEU A 71 -16.27 -17.99 -15.29
N LEU A 72 -15.85 -16.73 -15.11
CA LEU A 72 -15.94 -16.02 -13.84
C LEU A 72 -17.40 -15.88 -13.37
N ALA A 73 -18.30 -15.42 -14.25
CA ALA A 73 -19.72 -15.29 -13.93
C ALA A 73 -20.36 -16.63 -13.56
N GLN A 74 -19.96 -17.72 -14.23
CA GLN A 74 -20.39 -19.07 -13.86
C GLN A 74 -19.89 -19.45 -12.47
N LYS A 75 -18.62 -19.18 -12.15
CA LYS A 75 -18.03 -19.51 -10.85
C LYS A 75 -18.62 -18.69 -9.70
N GLN A 76 -18.88 -17.40 -9.92
CA GLN A 76 -19.52 -16.53 -8.93
C GLN A 76 -20.96 -16.96 -8.62
N LYS A 77 -21.72 -17.43 -9.62
CA LYS A 77 -23.08 -17.91 -9.41
C LYS A 77 -23.15 -19.10 -8.44
N ASP A 78 -22.12 -19.95 -8.46
CA ASP A 78 -22.03 -21.14 -7.63
C ASP A 78 -21.20 -20.90 -6.34
N ASP A 79 -20.85 -19.65 -6.03
CA ASP A 79 -20.00 -19.27 -4.91
C ASP A 79 -20.82 -18.79 -3.70
N SER A 80 -21.24 -19.75 -2.86
CA SER A 80 -21.98 -19.46 -1.63
C SER A 80 -21.16 -18.78 -0.53
N GLU A 81 -19.83 -18.74 -0.66
CA GLU A 81 -18.90 -18.22 0.35
C GLU A 81 -18.26 -16.89 -0.08
N ASP A 82 -18.67 -16.34 -1.22
CA ASP A 82 -18.14 -15.09 -1.80
C ASP A 82 -16.60 -15.06 -1.87
N LYS A 83 -15.97 -16.19 -2.25
CA LYS A 83 -14.51 -16.32 -2.42
C LYS A 83 -13.95 -15.51 -3.58
N PHE A 84 -14.76 -15.20 -4.59
CA PHE A 84 -14.32 -14.45 -5.77
C PHE A 84 -14.47 -12.93 -5.65
N TRP A 85 -14.81 -12.40 -4.49
CA TRP A 85 -14.98 -10.96 -4.25
C TRP A 85 -13.78 -10.12 -4.71
N ALA A 86 -12.55 -10.62 -4.55
CA ALA A 86 -11.33 -9.91 -4.90
C ALA A 86 -11.07 -9.81 -6.42
N ILE A 87 -11.80 -10.58 -7.24
CA ILE A 87 -11.67 -10.54 -8.71
C ILE A 87 -12.52 -9.41 -9.29
N ASP A 88 -13.63 -9.06 -8.61
CA ASP A 88 -14.44 -7.93 -9.04
C ASP A 88 -13.76 -6.62 -8.62
N THR A 89 -13.19 -5.93 -9.60
CA THR A 89 -12.53 -4.64 -9.42
C THR A 89 -13.46 -3.46 -9.71
N GLU A 90 -14.74 -3.72 -10.07
CA GLU A 90 -15.69 -2.64 -10.31
C GLU A 90 -16.08 -1.97 -8.99
N LEU A 91 -15.84 -0.66 -8.92
CA LEU A 91 -16.24 0.15 -7.76
C LEU A 91 -17.74 0.45 -7.85
N THR A 92 -18.49 0.00 -6.85
CA THR A 92 -19.93 0.29 -6.72
C THR A 92 -20.18 1.64 -6.07
N ALA A 93 -21.40 2.16 -6.20
CA ALA A 93 -21.81 3.38 -5.50
C ALA A 93 -21.66 3.22 -3.98
N ASP A 94 -22.05 2.07 -3.43
CA ASP A 94 -21.96 1.80 -1.99
C ASP A 94 -20.51 1.74 -1.47
N GLN A 95 -19.55 1.40 -2.34
CA GLN A 95 -18.11 1.40 -2.00
C GLN A 95 -17.47 2.80 -2.10
N THR A 96 -18.10 3.73 -2.82
CA THR A 96 -17.53 5.06 -3.07
C THR A 96 -18.26 6.17 -2.31
N GLN A 97 -19.50 5.93 -1.89
CA GLN A 97 -20.32 6.89 -1.16
C GLN A 97 -20.04 6.79 0.34
N LEU A 98 -19.50 7.86 0.91
CA LEU A 98 -19.28 8.01 2.34
C LEU A 98 -20.23 9.06 2.92
N THR A 99 -20.96 8.68 3.96
CA THR A 99 -21.83 9.58 4.70
C THR A 99 -21.12 10.10 5.94
N ILE A 100 -20.83 11.40 6.00
CA ILE A 100 -20.31 12.07 7.17
C ILE A 100 -21.41 12.14 8.25
N PRO A 101 -21.10 11.76 9.50
CA PRO A 101 -22.03 11.92 10.61
C PRO A 101 -22.42 13.38 10.89
N SER A 102 -23.69 13.61 11.26
CA SER A 102 -24.25 14.96 11.45
C SER A 102 -23.54 15.81 12.51
N TYR A 103 -22.93 15.18 13.52
CA TYR A 103 -22.21 15.90 14.58
C TYR A 103 -20.98 16.67 14.07
N PHE A 104 -20.45 16.36 12.89
CA PHE A 104 -19.38 17.16 12.28
C PHE A 104 -19.84 18.54 11.79
N LYS A 105 -21.16 18.78 11.67
CA LYS A 105 -21.73 20.12 11.40
C LYS A 105 -21.56 21.07 12.59
N GLU A 106 -21.55 20.52 13.80
CA GLU A 106 -21.46 21.29 15.02
C GLU A 106 -20.01 21.75 15.28
N PRO A 107 -19.81 22.89 15.97
CA PRO A 107 -18.51 23.31 16.47
C PRO A 107 -17.81 22.19 17.25
N VAL A 108 -16.48 22.14 17.18
CA VAL A 108 -15.69 21.08 17.84
C VAL A 108 -16.01 20.98 19.34
N SER A 109 -16.27 22.11 19.99
CA SER A 109 -16.62 22.20 21.42
C SER A 109 -17.97 21.55 21.80
N SER A 110 -18.88 21.34 20.84
CA SER A 110 -20.21 20.77 21.07
C SER A 110 -20.37 19.35 20.54
N ARG A 111 -19.28 18.73 20.03
CA ARG A 111 -19.28 17.34 19.58
C ARG A 111 -19.27 16.37 20.77
N PRO A 112 -19.83 15.16 20.64
CA PRO A 112 -19.85 14.19 21.74
C PRO A 112 -18.43 13.85 22.18
N VAL A 113 -18.07 14.25 23.41
CA VAL A 113 -16.70 14.12 23.93
C VAL A 113 -16.43 12.67 24.34
N ILE A 114 -15.55 11.99 23.61
CA ILE A 114 -14.86 10.78 24.09
C ILE A 114 -13.34 11.06 24.02
N GLY A 115 -12.79 11.74 25.04
CA GLY A 115 -11.35 12.05 25.16
C GLY A 115 -10.92 13.43 24.60
N PRO A 116 -9.67 13.87 24.84
CA PRO A 116 -9.32 15.24 25.24
C PRO A 116 -9.38 16.31 24.13
N HIS A 117 -9.21 17.55 24.59
CA HIS A 117 -9.71 18.84 24.07
C HIS A 117 -9.55 19.16 22.57
N PRO A 118 -10.37 20.11 22.06
CA PRO A 118 -10.25 20.64 20.70
C PRO A 118 -8.87 21.30 20.49
N GLU A 119 -8.13 20.85 19.48
CA GLU A 119 -6.95 21.55 18.99
C GLU A 119 -7.22 22.08 17.57
N THR A 120 -6.97 23.37 17.38
CA THR A 120 -6.89 23.99 16.07
C THR A 120 -5.58 23.61 15.41
N LEU A 121 -5.66 23.03 14.20
CA LEU A 121 -4.48 22.75 13.37
C LEU A 121 -3.71 24.05 13.12
N LYS A 122 -2.50 24.16 13.68
CA LYS A 122 -1.60 25.30 13.44
C LYS A 122 -0.61 25.06 12.29
N ASN A 123 -0.47 23.82 11.84
CA ASN A 123 0.53 23.42 10.84
C ASN A 123 -0.12 22.74 9.63
N ARG A 124 0.61 22.70 8.51
CA ARG A 124 0.26 21.97 7.27
C ARG A 124 0.23 20.44 7.43
N GLU A 125 0.39 19.95 8.66
CA GLU A 125 0.40 18.53 9.01
C GLU A 125 -1.03 18.02 9.23
N VAL A 126 -1.30 16.80 8.77
CA VAL A 126 -2.64 16.19 8.87
C VAL A 126 -2.83 15.63 10.29
N PRO A 127 -3.97 15.90 10.97
CA PRO A 127 -4.25 15.31 12.27
C PRO A 127 -4.37 13.78 12.17
N PHE A 128 -3.88 13.09 13.20
CA PHE A 128 -3.94 11.64 13.26
C PHE A 128 -4.19 11.14 14.67
N HIS A 129 -5.01 10.10 14.75
CA HIS A 129 -5.16 9.26 15.92
C HIS A 129 -5.52 7.83 15.47
N TRP A 130 -4.93 6.81 16.07
CA TRP A 130 -5.16 5.40 15.69
C TRP A 130 -6.64 4.97 15.73
N SER A 131 -7.46 5.59 16.57
CA SER A 131 -8.91 5.32 16.63
C SER A 131 -9.68 5.64 15.35
N ASP A 132 -9.13 6.51 14.49
CA ASP A 132 -9.78 6.91 13.25
C ASP A 132 -9.45 5.93 12.10
N TRP A 133 -8.48 5.05 12.30
CA TRP A 133 -7.95 4.12 11.30
C TRP A 133 -8.07 2.64 11.70
N VAL A 134 -8.20 2.36 12.99
CA VAL A 134 -8.28 1.02 13.56
C VAL A 134 -9.59 0.88 14.33
N ASP A 135 -10.29 -0.23 14.10
CA ASP A 135 -11.50 -0.56 14.84
C ASP A 135 -11.20 -0.72 16.33
N MET A 136 -11.71 0.20 17.16
CA MET A 136 -11.54 0.18 18.61
C MET A 136 -12.70 -0.54 19.34
N THR A 137 -13.62 -1.19 18.63
CA THR A 137 -14.79 -1.87 19.23
C THR A 137 -14.46 -2.81 20.40
N PRO A 138 -13.36 -3.58 20.41
CA PRO A 138 -13.00 -4.41 21.56
C PRO A 138 -12.78 -3.64 22.87
N LEU A 139 -12.52 -2.33 22.78
CA LEU A 139 -12.33 -1.45 23.93
C LEU A 139 -13.64 -0.87 24.48
N ASN A 140 -14.76 -1.02 23.76
CA ASN A 140 -16.06 -0.44 24.17
C ASN A 140 -16.48 -0.85 25.58
N LYS A 141 -16.20 -2.11 25.97
CA LYS A 141 -16.50 -2.60 27.33
C LYS A 141 -15.78 -1.81 28.43
N TYR A 142 -14.63 -1.22 28.12
CA TYR A 142 -13.85 -0.38 29.04
C TYR A 142 -14.25 1.10 28.94
N PHE A 143 -14.50 1.61 27.73
CA PHE A 143 -14.97 2.99 27.54
C PHE A 143 -16.29 3.28 28.25
N PHE A 144 -17.23 2.34 28.15
CA PHE A 144 -18.61 2.50 28.62
C PHE A 144 -18.90 1.75 29.93
N SER A 145 -17.86 1.20 30.59
CA SER A 145 -18.05 0.57 31.90
C SER A 145 -18.50 1.61 32.92
N ALA A 146 -19.61 1.33 33.62
CA ALA A 146 -20.09 2.14 34.73
C ALA A 146 -19.15 2.08 35.95
N ASN A 147 -18.36 1.00 36.06
CA ASN A 147 -17.48 0.74 37.20
C ASN A 147 -16.00 0.81 36.79
N LYS A 148 -15.56 1.92 36.17
CA LYS A 148 -14.13 2.11 35.86
C LYS A 148 -13.21 1.98 37.08
N LEU A 149 -13.75 2.29 38.27
CA LEU A 149 -13.05 2.17 39.55
C LEU A 149 -12.82 0.73 40.03
N SER A 150 -13.55 -0.26 39.49
CA SER A 150 -13.39 -1.66 39.88
C SER A 150 -12.43 -2.44 38.97
N PHE A 151 -11.92 -1.81 37.91
CA PHE A 151 -11.01 -2.45 36.98
C PHE A 151 -9.66 -2.74 37.65
N SER A 152 -9.12 -3.94 37.45
CA SER A 152 -7.74 -4.32 37.82
C SER A 152 -7.02 -4.89 36.62
N CYS A 153 -5.74 -4.55 36.46
CA CYS A 153 -4.87 -5.15 35.45
C CYS A 153 -4.75 -6.68 35.62
N ASP A 154 -5.03 -7.22 36.80
CA ASP A 154 -5.06 -8.67 37.05
C ASP A 154 -6.09 -9.41 36.17
N GLU A 155 -7.09 -8.71 35.61
CA GLU A 155 -8.02 -9.28 34.62
C GLU A 155 -7.31 -9.82 33.37
N PHE A 156 -6.10 -9.35 33.09
CA PHE A 156 -5.29 -9.79 31.96
C PHE A 156 -4.23 -10.84 32.34
N ASP A 157 -4.29 -11.41 33.54
CA ASP A 157 -3.34 -12.44 33.98
C ASP A 157 -3.58 -13.78 33.25
N PHE A 158 -2.71 -14.07 32.28
CA PHE A 158 -2.76 -15.31 31.51
C PHE A 158 -1.83 -16.41 32.06
N ARG A 159 -1.05 -16.12 33.12
CA ARG A 159 -0.10 -17.08 33.70
C ARG A 159 -0.80 -18.33 34.25
N PRO A 160 -1.94 -18.25 34.98
CA PRO A 160 -2.61 -19.45 35.47
C PRO A 160 -3.04 -20.41 34.36
N TYR A 161 -3.55 -19.87 33.24
CA TYR A 161 -3.90 -20.67 32.07
C TYR A 161 -2.66 -21.29 31.44
N GLN A 162 -1.58 -20.49 31.30
CA GLN A 162 -0.34 -20.98 30.75
C GLN A 162 0.26 -22.12 31.59
N ASP A 163 0.27 -22.00 32.91
CA ASP A 163 0.84 -23.00 33.82
C ASP A 163 0.09 -24.34 33.76
N ILE A 164 -1.22 -24.31 33.50
CA ILE A 164 -2.04 -25.51 33.33
C ILE A 164 -1.78 -26.18 31.97
N HIS A 165 -1.75 -25.38 30.89
CA HIS A 165 -1.70 -25.90 29.52
C HIS A 165 -0.28 -26.13 28.97
N TRP A 166 0.72 -25.44 29.53
CA TRP A 166 2.13 -25.55 29.19
C TRP A 166 3.03 -25.61 30.44
N PRO A 167 2.86 -26.63 31.32
CA PRO A 167 3.50 -26.71 32.64
C PRO A 167 5.03 -26.87 32.66
N ASN A 168 5.74 -26.71 31.55
CA ASN A 168 7.18 -27.00 31.49
C ASN A 168 7.91 -26.40 30.27
N THR A 169 7.80 -25.09 30.07
CA THR A 169 8.65 -24.45 29.08
C THR A 169 10.03 -24.17 29.70
N LYS A 170 11.00 -25.03 29.40
CA LYS A 170 12.44 -24.67 29.41
C LYS A 170 12.76 -23.52 28.42
N GLU A 171 11.74 -22.86 27.87
CA GLU A 171 11.92 -21.68 27.05
C GLU A 171 12.31 -20.53 27.98
N PRO A 172 13.25 -19.67 27.58
CA PRO A 172 13.56 -18.47 28.34
C PRO A 172 12.27 -17.68 28.57
N ILE A 173 12.12 -17.13 29.78
CA ILE A 173 10.96 -16.37 30.30
C ILE A 173 10.39 -15.36 29.28
N GLN A 174 11.22 -14.87 28.35
CA GLN A 174 10.86 -14.02 27.21
C GLN A 174 9.75 -14.53 26.28
N LYS A 175 9.37 -15.82 26.30
CA LYS A 175 8.29 -16.37 25.45
C LYS A 175 6.98 -16.69 26.18
N GLY A 176 6.92 -16.45 27.49
CA GLY A 176 5.75 -16.75 28.34
C GLY A 176 4.81 -15.57 28.53
N ALA A 177 3.70 -15.82 29.23
CA ALA A 177 2.81 -14.79 29.77
C ALA A 177 3.54 -13.98 30.86
N PHE A 178 3.42 -12.66 30.81
CA PHE A 178 4.06 -11.75 31.77
C PHE A 178 3.11 -11.40 32.92
N ASP A 179 3.64 -10.87 34.02
CA ASP A 179 2.80 -10.33 35.10
C ASP A 179 2.11 -9.05 34.58
N PRO A 180 0.77 -8.91 34.72
CA PRO A 180 0.09 -7.68 34.32
C PRO A 180 0.66 -6.40 34.92
N LYS A 181 1.28 -6.47 36.11
CA LYS A 181 1.93 -5.31 36.73
C LYS A 181 3.12 -4.78 35.94
N ASP A 182 3.71 -5.60 35.06
CA ASP A 182 4.87 -5.22 34.26
C ASP A 182 4.47 -4.46 32.98
N PHE A 183 3.21 -4.57 32.53
CA PHE A 183 2.76 -4.00 31.26
C PHE A 183 1.47 -3.19 31.31
N CYS A 184 0.71 -3.29 32.40
CA CYS A 184 -0.56 -2.62 32.60
C CYS A 184 -0.52 -1.83 33.92
N ARG A 185 -0.95 -0.58 33.84
CA ARG A 185 -1.15 0.28 35.00
C ARG A 185 -2.51 0.96 34.93
N LEU A 186 -3.05 1.34 36.07
CA LEU A 186 -4.29 2.11 36.11
C LEU A 186 -4.08 3.52 35.54
N GLU A 187 -5.12 4.04 34.90
CA GLU A 187 -5.13 5.39 34.33
C GLU A 187 -5.02 6.43 35.46
N THR A 188 -4.11 7.37 35.29
CA THR A 188 -3.90 8.51 36.19
C THR A 188 -4.64 9.74 35.69
N ALA A 189 -4.79 10.77 36.53
CA ALA A 189 -5.44 12.02 36.14
C ALA A 189 -4.77 12.73 34.94
N SER A 190 -3.47 12.47 34.70
CA SER A 190 -2.72 13.02 33.57
C SER A 190 -2.92 12.26 32.26
N ASP A 191 -3.37 11.00 32.30
CA ASP A 191 -3.53 10.17 31.10
C ASP A 191 -4.79 10.57 30.31
N GLY A 192 -5.92 10.83 31.00
CA GLY A 192 -7.08 11.58 30.48
C GLY A 192 -7.77 11.04 29.22
N HIS A 193 -7.58 9.76 28.87
CA HIS A 193 -8.09 9.12 27.65
C HIS A 193 -9.34 8.25 27.88
N GLY A 194 -9.67 7.94 29.14
CA GLY A 194 -10.95 7.38 29.57
C GLY A 194 -11.09 5.86 29.44
N LEU A 195 -10.00 5.11 29.36
CA LEU A 195 -10.05 3.63 29.33
C LEU A 195 -10.04 3.00 30.73
N GLY A 196 -9.57 3.72 31.74
CA GLY A 196 -9.34 3.22 33.10
C GLY A 196 -7.98 2.56 33.31
N PHE A 197 -7.24 2.25 32.24
CA PHE A 197 -5.90 1.68 32.30
C PHE A 197 -5.04 2.06 31.08
N VAL A 198 -3.74 1.89 31.23
CA VAL A 198 -2.72 2.13 30.23
C VAL A 198 -1.87 0.87 30.05
N VAL A 199 -1.56 0.54 28.80
CA VAL A 199 -0.62 -0.53 28.45
C VAL A 199 0.64 0.13 27.91
N ASP A 200 1.78 -0.01 28.61
CA ASP A 200 3.02 0.70 28.30
C ASP A 200 4.23 -0.19 28.01
N GLN A 201 4.09 -1.51 28.20
CA GLN A 201 5.13 -2.49 27.86
C GLN A 201 4.55 -3.66 27.04
N TYR A 202 5.46 -4.48 26.50
CA TYR A 202 5.11 -5.73 25.84
C TYR A 202 4.54 -6.74 26.85
N PHE A 203 3.40 -7.35 26.53
CA PHE A 203 2.61 -8.17 27.45
C PHE A 203 2.86 -9.69 27.35
N GLY A 204 3.84 -10.12 26.56
CA GLY A 204 4.18 -11.53 26.42
C GLY A 204 3.10 -12.37 25.73
N ARG A 205 3.03 -13.66 26.07
CA ARG A 205 2.04 -14.59 25.51
C ARG A 205 0.67 -14.38 26.15
N LEU A 206 -0.35 -14.18 25.32
CA LEU A 206 -1.76 -14.10 25.72
C LEU A 206 -2.65 -14.88 24.75
N ASN A 207 -3.93 -15.03 25.09
CA ASN A 207 -4.93 -15.45 24.13
C ASN A 207 -5.24 -14.34 23.10
N GLN A 208 -5.97 -14.68 22.04
CA GLN A 208 -6.29 -13.74 20.96
C GLN A 208 -7.13 -12.54 21.43
N GLU A 209 -8.07 -12.76 22.36
CA GLU A 209 -8.93 -11.70 22.89
C GLU A 209 -8.12 -10.63 23.64
N TYR A 210 -7.31 -11.05 24.62
CA TYR A 210 -6.47 -10.15 25.40
C TYR A 210 -5.40 -9.49 24.55
N SER A 211 -4.77 -10.21 23.61
CA SER A 211 -3.81 -9.62 22.68
C SER A 211 -4.45 -8.50 21.85
N SER A 212 -5.68 -8.71 21.38
CA SER A 212 -6.45 -7.69 20.64
C SER A 212 -6.79 -6.49 21.52
N ILE A 213 -7.26 -6.71 22.74
CA ILE A 213 -7.60 -5.63 23.69
C ILE A 213 -6.37 -4.81 24.05
N LEU A 214 -5.29 -5.44 24.53
CA LEU A 214 -4.10 -4.72 24.99
C LEU A 214 -3.38 -4.01 23.84
N GLY A 215 -3.27 -4.65 22.68
CA GLY A 215 -2.72 -4.02 21.49
C GLY A 215 -3.52 -2.79 21.07
N LYS A 216 -4.85 -2.88 21.04
CA LYS A 216 -5.72 -1.73 20.74
C LYS A 216 -5.66 -0.65 21.82
N ALA A 217 -5.56 -1.03 23.09
CA ALA A 217 -5.39 -0.09 24.20
C ALA A 217 -4.08 0.69 24.07
N PHE A 218 -2.98 0.02 23.72
CA PHE A 218 -1.70 0.67 23.41
C PHE A 218 -1.82 1.62 22.21
N LEU A 219 -2.43 1.17 21.10
CA LEU A 219 -2.66 2.00 19.91
C LEU A 219 -3.46 3.26 20.22
N TYR A 220 -4.52 3.12 21.02
CA TYR A 220 -5.39 4.23 21.41
C TYR A 220 -4.71 5.23 22.36
N THR A 221 -3.76 4.80 23.19
CA THR A 221 -3.19 5.64 24.27
C THR A 221 -1.78 6.12 23.95
N LEU A 222 -0.81 5.22 23.89
CA LEU A 222 0.61 5.54 23.90
C LEU A 222 1.27 5.44 22.53
N ALA A 223 0.75 4.61 21.61
CA ALA A 223 1.38 4.41 20.31
C ALA A 223 1.60 5.74 19.57
N PRO A 224 2.83 6.01 19.09
CA PRO A 224 3.12 7.25 18.39
C PRO A 224 2.34 7.34 17.08
N ASN A 225 2.13 8.55 16.59
CA ASN A 225 1.63 8.76 15.24
C ASN A 225 2.69 8.30 14.22
N PRO A 226 2.28 7.72 13.07
CA PRO A 226 3.20 7.49 11.97
C PRO A 226 3.81 8.81 11.49
N TYR A 227 4.91 8.76 10.75
CA TYR A 227 5.51 9.96 10.16
C TYR A 227 4.66 10.54 9.03
N SER A 228 4.17 9.66 8.18
CA SER A 228 3.40 10.01 7.00
C SER A 228 2.39 8.91 6.67
N VAL A 229 1.41 9.26 5.86
CA VAL A 229 0.50 8.32 5.20
C VAL A 229 0.74 8.42 3.69
N THR A 230 1.01 7.29 3.06
CA THR A 230 1.27 7.21 1.62
C THR A 230 0.17 6.42 0.92
N PHE A 231 -0.50 7.05 -0.03
CA PHE A 231 -1.47 6.43 -0.91
C PHE A 231 -0.78 6.00 -2.20
N LEU A 232 -0.67 4.69 -2.41
CA LEU A 232 -0.12 4.12 -3.63
C LEU A 232 -1.21 4.04 -4.71
N THR A 233 -0.90 4.53 -5.90
CA THR A 233 -1.84 4.57 -7.03
C THR A 233 -1.15 4.07 -8.29
N LYS A 234 -1.93 3.74 -9.33
CA LYS A 234 -1.38 3.28 -10.61
C LYS A 234 -0.49 4.32 -11.31
N ASP A 235 -0.66 5.59 -10.97
CA ASP A 235 0.02 6.73 -11.61
C ASP A 235 1.15 7.30 -10.73
N GLY A 236 1.37 6.76 -9.53
CA GLY A 236 2.30 7.31 -8.54
C GLY A 236 1.79 7.27 -7.11
N SER A 237 2.56 7.83 -6.20
CA SER A 237 2.22 7.91 -4.78
C SER A 237 1.82 9.32 -4.37
N TYR A 238 0.95 9.42 -3.36
CA TYR A 238 0.64 10.66 -2.66
C TYR A 238 1.02 10.48 -1.19
N THR A 239 2.00 11.24 -0.72
CA THR A 239 2.44 11.18 0.69
C THR A 239 2.01 12.44 1.41
N VAL A 240 1.40 12.28 2.58
CA VAL A 240 1.03 13.38 3.47
C VAL A 240 1.72 13.19 4.81
N GLU A 241 2.34 14.26 5.31
CA GLU A 241 2.95 14.27 6.63
C GLU A 241 1.89 14.34 7.73
N ILE A 242 2.11 13.57 8.78
CA ILE A 242 1.21 13.46 9.91
C ILE A 242 1.74 14.26 11.09
N SER A 243 0.81 14.97 11.75
CA SER A 243 1.14 15.71 12.97
C SER A 243 1.69 14.80 14.05
N ARG A 244 2.72 15.28 14.76
CA ARG A 244 3.26 14.58 15.94
C ARG A 244 2.32 14.66 17.14
N GLU A 245 1.43 15.64 17.16
CA GLU A 245 0.39 15.79 18.18
C GLU A 245 -0.80 14.89 17.84
N LYS A 246 -1.27 14.13 18.83
CA LYS A 246 -2.39 13.19 18.66
C LYS A 246 -3.70 13.96 18.60
N SER A 247 -4.38 13.89 17.46
CA SER A 247 -5.65 14.59 17.27
C SER A 247 -6.64 13.74 16.48
N LYS A 248 -7.77 13.41 17.11
CA LYS A 248 -8.87 12.67 16.49
C LYS A 248 -9.65 13.56 15.54
N PHE A 249 -10.19 13.03 14.44
CA PHE A 249 -11.11 13.76 13.55
C PHE A 249 -12.27 14.41 14.30
N LEU A 250 -12.80 13.72 15.30
CA LEU A 250 -13.88 14.25 16.14
C LEU A 250 -13.50 15.57 16.82
N ASN A 251 -12.24 15.72 17.22
CA ASN A 251 -11.74 16.82 18.05
C ASN A 251 -10.96 17.86 17.25
N ASN A 252 -10.96 17.80 15.93
CA ASN A 252 -10.34 18.81 15.07
C ASN A 252 -11.32 19.42 14.06
N SER A 253 -10.85 20.49 13.41
CA SER A 253 -11.65 21.25 12.46
C SER A 253 -11.64 20.68 11.04
N MET A 254 -10.77 19.71 10.71
CA MET A 254 -10.52 19.25 9.33
C MET A 254 -11.81 18.85 8.59
N VAL A 255 -12.62 17.97 9.19
CA VAL A 255 -13.88 17.51 8.58
C VAL A 255 -14.91 18.66 8.51
N GLY A 256 -14.94 19.53 9.51
CA GLY A 256 -15.85 20.67 9.54
C GLY A 256 -15.50 21.75 8.51
N GLU A 257 -14.21 21.98 8.26
CA GLU A 257 -13.70 22.88 7.22
C GLU A 257 -14.00 22.32 5.84
N TYR A 258 -13.72 21.04 5.59
CA TYR A 258 -14.10 20.36 4.35
C TYR A 258 -15.62 20.50 4.08
N LEU A 259 -16.47 20.28 5.10
CA LEU A 259 -17.91 20.45 4.95
C LEU A 259 -18.29 21.89 4.57
N LYS A 260 -17.69 22.91 5.20
CA LYS A 260 -17.98 24.32 4.91
C LYS A 260 -17.59 24.70 3.48
N GLU A 261 -16.44 24.23 3.01
CA GLU A 261 -15.96 24.50 1.64
C GLU A 261 -16.81 23.82 0.58
N ASN A 262 -17.42 22.66 0.91
CA ASN A 262 -18.22 21.86 -0.01
C ASN A 262 -19.75 22.03 0.17
N GLY A 263 -20.18 23.16 0.75
CA GLY A 263 -21.60 23.51 0.85
C GLY A 263 -22.40 22.65 1.83
N MET A 264 -21.75 22.15 2.87
CA MET A 264 -22.33 21.32 3.94
C MET A 264 -22.98 20.02 3.46
N LYS A 265 -22.49 19.48 2.34
CA LYS A 265 -22.88 18.15 1.84
C LYS A 265 -22.33 17.07 2.77
N MET A 266 -23.21 16.25 3.33
CA MET A 266 -22.81 15.14 4.20
C MET A 266 -22.46 13.87 3.44
N GLU A 267 -22.71 13.86 2.14
CA GLU A 267 -22.41 12.75 1.26
C GLU A 267 -21.21 13.10 0.41
N ILE A 268 -20.18 12.26 0.48
CA ILE A 268 -18.95 12.38 -0.28
C ILE A 268 -18.84 11.18 -1.21
N ASN A 269 -18.51 11.43 -2.48
CA ASN A 269 -18.03 10.38 -3.36
C ASN A 269 -16.50 10.36 -3.37
N THR A 270 -15.90 9.34 -2.75
CA THR A 270 -14.44 9.24 -2.59
C THR A 270 -13.70 9.15 -3.92
N LEU A 271 -14.31 8.57 -4.95
CA LEU A 271 -13.74 8.49 -6.29
C LEU A 271 -13.73 9.85 -6.98
N GLU A 272 -14.78 10.65 -6.81
CA GLU A 272 -14.82 12.03 -7.32
C GLU A 272 -13.77 12.91 -6.63
N GLU A 273 -13.65 12.81 -5.31
CA GLU A 273 -12.63 13.53 -4.53
C GLU A 273 -11.22 13.11 -4.94
N PHE A 274 -10.98 11.81 -5.11
CA PHE A 274 -9.68 11.31 -5.56
C PHE A 274 -9.35 11.80 -6.98
N ARG A 275 -10.32 11.78 -7.91
CA ARG A 275 -10.13 12.36 -9.26
C ARG A 275 -9.90 13.87 -9.21
N ALA A 276 -10.54 14.57 -8.28
CA ALA A 276 -10.32 16.00 -8.08
C ALA A 276 -8.91 16.29 -7.54
N LEU A 277 -8.39 15.44 -6.65
CA LEU A 277 -7.00 15.47 -6.18
C LEU A 277 -6.04 15.27 -7.35
N GLN A 278 -6.20 14.21 -8.14
CA GLN A 278 -5.33 13.89 -9.28
C GLN A 278 -5.27 15.01 -10.33
N LYS A 279 -6.35 15.79 -10.48
CA LYS A 279 -6.38 16.95 -11.39
C LYS A 279 -5.59 18.15 -10.86
N LYS A 280 -5.48 18.29 -9.54
CA LYS A 280 -4.84 19.43 -8.87
C LYS A 280 -3.38 19.17 -8.55
N ILE A 281 -3.04 17.94 -8.20
CA ILE A 281 -1.72 17.55 -7.70
C ILE A 281 -1.28 16.34 -8.51
N ALA A 282 -0.12 16.48 -9.17
CA ALA A 282 0.50 15.35 -9.86
C ALA A 282 1.06 14.35 -8.83
N PRO A 283 0.92 13.04 -9.07
CA PRO A 283 1.48 12.03 -8.18
C PRO A 283 3.01 12.00 -8.28
N VAL A 284 3.68 11.54 -7.22
CA VAL A 284 5.13 11.28 -7.24
C VAL A 284 5.36 9.97 -7.99
N ALA A 285 6.05 10.04 -9.13
CA ALA A 285 6.20 8.92 -10.06
C ALA A 285 7.51 8.12 -9.86
N ASP A 286 8.48 8.66 -9.12
CA ASP A 286 9.83 8.09 -9.04
C ASP A 286 9.91 6.72 -8.35
N GLU A 287 8.81 6.27 -7.73
CA GLU A 287 8.69 4.96 -7.06
C GLU A 287 7.68 4.01 -7.73
N VAL A 288 7.10 4.37 -8.87
CA VAL A 288 6.18 3.46 -9.56
C VAL A 288 7.00 2.44 -10.32
N PHE A 289 6.91 1.17 -9.91
CA PHE A 289 7.33 0.03 -10.70
C PHE A 289 6.52 0.00 -12.01
N HIS A 290 6.99 0.73 -13.02
CA HIS A 290 6.41 0.70 -14.35
C HIS A 290 6.83 -0.55 -15.13
N ASP A 291 7.93 -1.17 -14.71
CA ASP A 291 8.45 -2.39 -15.32
C ASP A 291 7.93 -3.64 -14.59
N TYR A 292 7.29 -4.51 -15.36
CA TYR A 292 6.85 -5.84 -14.94
C TYR A 292 8.04 -6.81 -14.76
N GLU A 293 9.23 -6.41 -15.19
CA GLU A 293 10.46 -7.19 -15.11
C GLU A 293 11.58 -6.31 -14.54
N VAL A 294 11.95 -6.56 -13.29
CA VAL A 294 13.13 -5.92 -12.69
C VAL A 294 14.36 -6.68 -13.17
N HIS A 295 15.12 -6.08 -14.08
CA HIS A 295 16.38 -6.64 -14.54
C HIS A 295 17.49 -6.43 -13.49
N ILE A 296 17.51 -7.29 -12.49
CA ILE A 296 18.53 -7.27 -11.44
C ILE A 296 19.84 -7.81 -12.03
N LYS A 297 20.90 -7.02 -11.98
CA LYS A 297 22.25 -7.41 -12.37
C LYS A 297 22.99 -8.00 -11.18
N HIS A 298 24.04 -8.77 -11.44
CA HIS A 298 24.89 -9.33 -10.37
C HIS A 298 25.46 -8.23 -9.45
N GLU A 299 25.75 -7.06 -10.02
CA GLU A 299 26.25 -5.87 -9.33
C GLU A 299 25.29 -5.34 -8.25
N ASP A 300 23.98 -5.51 -8.43
CA ASP A 300 22.97 -5.07 -7.45
C ASP A 300 23.01 -5.91 -6.15
N PHE A 301 23.65 -7.08 -6.21
CA PHE A 301 23.88 -7.95 -5.05
C PHE A 301 25.28 -7.79 -4.45
N LEU A 302 26.17 -7.03 -5.11
CA LEU A 302 27.50 -6.72 -4.59
C LEU A 302 27.39 -5.53 -3.63
N TYR A 303 27.05 -5.83 -2.38
CA TYR A 303 27.04 -4.84 -1.32
C TYR A 303 28.47 -4.42 -0.97
N GLU A 304 28.86 -3.20 -1.33
CA GLU A 304 30.14 -2.57 -0.96
C GLU A 304 29.94 -1.49 0.11
N PRO A 305 29.91 -1.86 1.41
CA PRO A 305 29.60 -0.92 2.49
C PRO A 305 30.55 0.28 2.53
N SER A 306 31.82 0.11 2.17
CA SER A 306 32.81 1.18 2.07
C SER A 306 32.47 2.25 1.03
N LYS A 307 31.76 1.89 -0.05
CA LYS A 307 31.33 2.84 -1.08
C LYS A 307 30.14 3.66 -0.61
N VAL A 308 29.15 2.99 0.00
CA VAL A 308 27.97 3.62 0.60
C VAL A 308 28.35 4.62 1.70
N ILE A 309 29.27 4.22 2.60
CA ILE A 309 29.77 5.11 3.66
C ILE A 309 30.43 6.35 3.06
N LYS A 310 31.26 6.18 2.03
CA LYS A 310 31.96 7.29 1.37
C LYS A 310 31.00 8.22 0.63
N GLU A 311 29.95 7.68 -0.01
CA GLU A 311 28.90 8.47 -0.67
C GLU A 311 28.09 9.27 0.34
N LEU A 312 27.75 8.68 1.49
CA LEU A 312 27.07 9.38 2.59
C LEU A 312 27.94 10.47 3.22
N GLU A 313 29.24 10.21 3.43
CA GLU A 313 30.18 11.21 3.93
C GLU A 313 30.37 12.36 2.93
N GLN A 314 30.36 12.06 1.62
CA GLN A 314 30.47 13.04 0.55
C GLN A 314 29.21 13.89 0.41
N SER A 315 28.01 13.30 0.47
CA SER A 315 26.75 14.05 0.45
C SER A 315 26.62 14.96 1.67
N HIS A 316 27.11 14.52 2.84
CA HIS A 316 27.14 15.33 4.05
C HIS A 316 28.11 16.51 3.99
N SER A 317 29.13 16.46 3.12
CA SER A 317 30.15 17.50 2.98
C SER A 317 29.93 18.44 1.78
N SER A 318 29.08 18.07 0.81
CA SER A 318 28.70 18.93 -0.31
C SER A 318 27.45 19.79 -0.05
N GLY A 319 26.75 19.61 1.07
CA GLY A 319 25.65 20.49 1.50
C GLY A 319 24.43 20.51 0.57
N VAL A 320 24.33 19.56 -0.37
CA VAL A 320 23.16 19.38 -1.21
C VAL A 320 22.27 18.35 -0.53
N PHE A 321 21.41 18.83 0.37
CA PHE A 321 20.19 18.12 0.71
C PHE A 321 19.20 18.37 -0.44
N GLU A 322 19.16 17.45 -1.40
CA GLU A 322 17.86 17.12 -1.99
C GLU A 322 17.22 16.16 -0.97
N GLU A 323 16.32 16.72 -0.16
CA GLU A 323 15.51 15.95 0.78
C GLU A 323 14.66 14.95 0.00
N PRO A 324 14.68 13.65 0.37
CA PRO A 324 13.69 12.68 -0.10
C PRO A 324 12.28 12.97 0.43
#